data_AF-A0A6G4WIR3-F1
#
_entry.id   AF-A0A6G4WIR3-F1
#
_cell.length_a   1.000
_cell.length_b   1.000
_cell.length_c   1.000
_cell.angle_alpha   90.00
_cell.angle_beta   90.00
_cell.angle_gamma   90.00
#
_symmetry.space_group_name_H-M   'P 1'
#
loop_
_entity.id
_entity.type
_entity.pdbx_description
1 polymer ?
#
loop_
_entity_poly.entity_id
_entity_poly.type
_entity_poly.pdbx_seq_one_letter_code
_entity_poly.pdbx_strand_id
1 'polypeptide(L)'
;MAVEQSVSDLDALVREEKRLTAVECHNEAWAEGLSAGIEAEIIAEAALATAFAEILRNNGEDEALALLDRMRDKVIAGEFEPVRVRH
;
A
#
# COMPACT_ATOMS: atom_id res chain seq x y z
N MET A 1 -15.71 9.64 29.63
CA MET A 1 -14.27 9.37 29.67
C MET A 1 -13.90 7.89 29.51
N ALA A 2 -14.27 6.94 30.40
CA ALA A 2 -13.83 5.54 30.26
C ALA A 2 -14.41 4.80 29.02
N VAL A 3 -15.66 5.06 28.65
CA VAL A 3 -16.30 4.47 27.46
C VAL A 3 -15.72 5.02 26.16
N GLU A 4 -15.42 6.32 26.09
CA GLU A 4 -14.83 6.96 24.90
C GLU A 4 -13.44 6.43 24.59
N GLN A 5 -12.64 6.12 25.62
CA GLN A 5 -11.31 5.53 25.45
C GLN A 5 -11.41 4.09 24.90
N SER A 6 -12.34 3.28 25.41
CA SER A 6 -12.57 1.92 24.89
C SER A 6 -13.09 1.89 23.43
N VAL A 7 -13.84 2.90 23.00
CA VAL A 7 -14.31 3.03 21.61
C VAL A 7 -13.16 3.46 20.68
N SER A 8 -12.32 4.40 21.11
CA SER A 8 -11.12 4.79 20.36
C SER A 8 -10.14 3.63 20.18
N ASP A 9 -9.96 2.79 21.21
CA ASP A 9 -9.10 1.60 21.15
C ASP A 9 -9.66 0.56 20.16
N LEU A 10 -10.99 0.39 20.13
CA LEU A 10 -11.65 -0.48 19.18
C LEU A 10 -11.52 0.04 17.73
N ASP A 11 -11.69 1.34 17.51
CA ASP A 11 -11.51 1.95 16.19
C ASP A 11 -10.07 1.81 15.67
N ALA A 12 -9.09 1.91 16.57
CA ALA A 12 -7.68 1.68 16.24
C ALA A 12 -7.43 0.22 15.82
N LEU A 13 -7.99 -0.75 16.56
CA LEU A 13 -7.92 -2.17 16.20
C LEU A 13 -8.58 -2.45 14.85
N VAL A 14 -9.76 -1.89 14.58
CA VAL A 14 -10.45 -2.05 13.29
C VAL A 14 -9.64 -1.45 12.14
N ARG A 15 -9.00 -0.31 12.34
CA ARG A 15 -8.14 0.30 11.32
C ARG A 15 -6.93 -0.57 11.02
N GLU A 16 -6.30 -1.13 12.04
CA GLU A 16 -5.14 -2.01 11.86
C GLU A 16 -5.52 -3.30 11.15
N GLU A 17 -6.65 -3.91 11.52
CA GLU A 17 -7.17 -5.11 10.83
C GLU A 17 -7.40 -4.84 9.34
N LYS A 18 -8.08 -3.73 9.01
CA LYS A 18 -8.28 -3.33 7.60
C LYS A 18 -6.95 -3.13 6.85
N ARG A 19 -5.93 -2.59 7.53
CA ARG A 19 -4.60 -2.39 6.95
C ARG A 19 -3.93 -3.74 6.67
N LEU A 20 -4.02 -4.69 7.60
CA LEU A 20 -3.49 -6.05 7.43
C LEU A 20 -4.19 -6.78 6.29
N THR A 21 -5.53 -6.80 6.29
CA THR A 21 -6.32 -7.41 5.21
C THR A 21 -5.98 -6.81 3.84
N ALA A 22 -5.80 -5.49 3.75
CA ALA A 22 -5.42 -4.85 2.48
C ALA A 22 -4.06 -5.34 1.95
N VAL A 23 -3.08 -5.55 2.85
CA VAL A 23 -1.77 -6.11 2.49
C VAL A 23 -1.91 -7.55 2.04
N GLU A 24 -2.70 -8.37 2.75
CA GLU A 24 -2.96 -9.76 2.39
C GLU A 24 -3.60 -9.88 1.00
N CYS A 25 -4.68 -9.12 0.74
CA CYS A 25 -5.34 -9.10 -0.57
C CYS A 25 -4.37 -8.71 -1.69
N HIS A 26 -3.49 -7.74 -1.46
CA HIS A 26 -2.51 -7.33 -2.47
C HIS A 26 -1.46 -8.43 -2.70
N ASN A 27 -0.97 -9.08 -1.65
CA ASN A 27 -0.01 -10.18 -1.75
C ASN A 27 -0.61 -11.39 -2.49
N GLU A 28 -1.88 -11.70 -2.26
CA GLU A 28 -2.59 -12.76 -2.99
C GLU A 28 -2.69 -12.43 -4.48
N ALA A 29 -3.14 -11.23 -4.83
CA ALA A 29 -3.20 -10.79 -6.23
C ALA A 29 -1.82 -10.81 -6.91
N TRP A 30 -0.77 -10.44 -6.16
CA TRP A 30 0.60 -10.51 -6.64
C TRP A 30 1.05 -11.96 -6.91
N ALA A 31 0.81 -12.86 -5.95
CA ALA A 31 1.16 -14.28 -6.09
C ALA A 31 0.39 -14.95 -7.23
N GLU A 32 -0.89 -14.59 -7.43
CA GLU A 32 -1.71 -15.07 -8.53
C GLU A 32 -1.13 -14.64 -9.89
N GLY A 33 -0.79 -13.35 -10.03
CA GLY A 33 -0.17 -12.83 -11.26
C GLY A 33 1.14 -13.53 -11.61
N LEU A 34 2.02 -13.74 -10.62
CA LEU A 34 3.27 -14.49 -10.82
C LEU A 34 2.99 -15.95 -11.22
N SER A 35 2.00 -16.59 -10.60
CA SER A 35 1.61 -17.97 -10.91
C SER A 35 1.04 -18.11 -12.33
N ALA A 36 0.41 -17.06 -12.85
CA ALA A 36 -0.06 -16.97 -14.23
C ALA A 36 1.06 -16.69 -15.24
N GLY A 37 2.31 -16.50 -14.80
CA GLY A 37 3.46 -16.21 -15.64
C GLY A 37 3.58 -14.74 -16.07
N ILE A 38 2.91 -13.82 -15.36
CA ILE A 38 3.01 -12.38 -15.63
C ILE A 38 4.27 -11.84 -14.96
N GLU A 39 5.03 -11.03 -15.69
CA GLU A 39 6.24 -10.36 -15.19
C GLU A 39 5.91 -9.41 -14.04
N ALA A 40 6.77 -9.37 -13.03
CA ALA A 40 6.55 -8.57 -11.81
C ALA A 40 6.41 -7.07 -12.14
N GLU A 41 7.14 -6.59 -13.13
CA GLU A 41 7.10 -5.22 -13.63
C GLU A 41 5.70 -4.87 -14.20
N ILE A 42 5.07 -5.81 -14.91
CA ILE A 42 3.72 -5.62 -15.48
C ILE A 42 2.68 -5.59 -14.36
N ILE A 43 2.80 -6.47 -13.36
CA ILE A 43 1.90 -6.48 -12.18
C ILE A 43 2.04 -5.16 -11.41
N ALA A 44 3.27 -4.69 -11.20
CA ALA A 44 3.56 -3.44 -10.51
C ALA A 44 2.94 -2.24 -11.24
N GLU A 45 3.14 -2.13 -12.56
CA GLU A 45 2.60 -1.04 -13.37
C GLU A 45 1.07 -1.03 -13.32
N ALA A 46 0.43 -2.20 -13.45
CA ALA A 46 -1.03 -2.32 -13.37
C ALA A 46 -1.58 -1.93 -11.99
N ALA A 47 -0.92 -2.35 -10.91
CA ALA A 47 -1.29 -1.99 -9.54
C ALA A 47 -1.16 -0.47 -9.29
N LEU A 48 -0.05 0.13 -9.72
CA LEU A 48 0.18 1.57 -9.60
C LEU A 48 -0.82 2.38 -10.42
N ALA A 49 -1.07 2.00 -11.67
CA ALA A 49 -2.06 2.67 -12.53
C ALA A 49 -3.46 2.64 -11.90
N THR A 50 -3.85 1.50 -11.33
CA THR A 50 -5.13 1.37 -10.61
C THR A 50 -5.17 2.27 -9.38
N ALA A 51 -4.11 2.27 -8.57
CA ALA A 51 -4.03 3.13 -7.38
C ALA A 51 -4.14 4.63 -7.73
N PHE A 52 -3.44 5.08 -8.78
CA PHE A 52 -3.53 6.48 -9.21
C PHE A 52 -4.89 6.85 -9.79
N ALA A 53 -5.52 5.97 -10.56
CA ALA A 53 -6.89 6.20 -11.07
C ALA A 53 -7.89 6.38 -9.93
N GLU A 54 -7.77 5.57 -8.86
CA GLU A 54 -8.60 5.68 -7.66
C GLU A 54 -8.37 7.00 -6.90
N ILE A 55 -7.11 7.39 -6.70
CA ILE A 55 -6.77 8.65 -6.01
C ILE A 55 -7.26 9.85 -6.82
N LEU A 56 -7.01 9.87 -8.14
CA LEU A 56 -7.50 10.92 -9.02
C LEU A 56 -9.02 11.08 -8.94
N ARG A 57 -9.74 9.96 -8.91
CA ARG A 57 -11.21 9.97 -8.84
C ARG A 57 -11.75 10.46 -7.50
N ASN A 58 -11.11 10.08 -6.39
CA ASN A 58 -11.64 10.30 -5.05
C ASN A 58 -11.07 11.55 -4.36
N ASN A 59 -9.88 11.99 -4.76
CA ASN A 59 -9.12 13.05 -4.08
C ASN A 59 -8.65 14.16 -5.03
N GLY A 60 -8.40 13.84 -6.31
CA GLY A 60 -7.96 14.81 -7.31
C GLY A 60 -6.48 14.65 -7.69
N GLU A 61 -6.04 15.55 -8.57
CA GLU A 61 -4.70 15.50 -9.18
C GLU A 61 -3.59 15.82 -8.19
N ASP A 62 -3.77 16.83 -7.34
CA ASP A 62 -2.75 17.26 -6.38
C ASP A 62 -2.37 16.13 -5.42
N GLU A 63 -3.34 15.36 -4.93
CA GLU A 63 -3.11 14.23 -4.04
C GLU A 63 -2.42 13.05 -4.72
N ALA A 64 -2.71 12.83 -6.02
CA ALA A 64 -2.01 11.82 -6.81
C ALA A 64 -0.53 12.20 -7.01
N LEU A 65 -0.26 13.47 -7.34
CA LEU A 65 1.10 14.01 -7.47
C LEU A 65 1.85 13.94 -6.13
N ALA A 66 1.21 14.30 -5.03
CA ALA A 66 1.80 14.20 -3.69
C ALA A 66 2.16 12.75 -3.31
N LEU A 67 1.41 11.75 -3.79
CA LEU A 67 1.80 10.35 -3.62
C LEU A 67 3.05 10.01 -4.43
N LEU A 68 3.15 10.46 -5.68
CA LEU A 68 4.34 10.24 -6.51
C LEU A 68 5.60 10.84 -5.86
N ASP A 69 5.52 12.07 -5.36
CA ASP A 69 6.65 12.73 -4.69
C ASP A 69 7.09 11.94 -3.45
N ARG A 70 6.15 11.49 -2.60
CA ARG A 70 6.49 10.66 -1.43
C ARG A 70 7.11 9.32 -1.82
N MET A 71 6.60 8.65 -2.85
CA MET A 71 7.18 7.38 -3.30
C MET A 71 8.58 7.59 -3.87
N ARG A 72 8.79 8.68 -4.63
CA ARG A 72 10.11 9.08 -5.13
C ARG A 72 11.09 9.30 -3.99
N ASP A 73 10.70 10.04 -2.96
CA ASP A 73 11.55 10.30 -1.79
C ASP A 73 11.95 9.00 -1.09
N LYS A 74 11.02 8.05 -0.93
CA LYS A 74 11.30 6.71 -0.37
C LYS A 74 12.31 5.92 -1.21
N VAL A 75 12.20 5.98 -2.53
CA VAL A 75 13.18 5.35 -3.44
C VAL A 75 14.56 5.99 -3.25
N ILE A 76 14.65 7.31 -3.24
CA ILE A 76 15.92 8.05 -3.06
C ILE A 76 16.53 7.73 -1.69
N ALA A 77 15.71 7.58 -0.66
CA ALA A 77 16.13 7.22 0.68
C ALA A 77 16.56 5.74 0.82
N GLY A 78 16.35 4.91 -0.21
CA GLY A 78 16.67 3.48 -0.18
C GLY A 78 15.72 2.65 0.69
N GLU A 79 14.51 3.14 0.98
CA GLU A 79 13.55 2.45 1.86
C GLU A 79 13.07 1.10 1.32
N PHE A 80 13.22 0.87 0.01
CA PHE A 80 12.84 -0.37 -0.66
C PHE A 80 14.03 -1.32 -0.87
N GLU A 81 15.23 -0.95 -0.44
CA GLU A 81 16.37 -1.86 -0.53
C GLU A 81 16.15 -3.08 0.37
N PRO A 82 16.48 -4.30 -0.11
CA PRO A 82 16.35 -5.49 0.71
C PRO A 82 17.20 -5.33 1.97
N VAL A 83 16.60 -5.53 3.14
CA VAL A 83 17.34 -5.59 4.40
C VAL A 83 18.36 -6.71 4.28
N ARG A 84 19.64 -6.33 4.10
CA ARG A 84 20.74 -7.28 4.05
C ARG A 84 20.98 -7.83 5.45
N VAL A 85 20.24 -8.87 5.82
CA VAL A 85 20.55 -9.65 7.02
C VAL A 85 21.84 -10.41 6.69
N ARG A 86 22.98 -9.94 7.22
CA ARG A 86 24.22 -10.72 7.22
C ARG A 86 24.00 -11.94 8.11
N HIS A 87 23.82 -13.09 7.49
CA HIS A 87 23.92 -14.39 8.17
C HIS A 87 25.38 -14.79 8.34
#